data_AF-A0A8H5MCN9-F1
#
_entry.id   AF-A0A8H5MCN9-F1
#
_cell.length_a   1.000
_cell.length_b   1.000
_cell.length_c   1.000
_cell.angle_alpha   90.00
_cell.angle_beta   90.00
_cell.angle_gamma   90.00
#
_symmetry.space_group_name_H-M   'P 1'
#
loop_
_entity.id
_entity.type
_entity.pdbx_description
1 polymer ?
#
loop_
_entity_poly.entity_id
_entity_poly.type
_entity_poly.pdbx_seq_one_letter_code
_entity_poly.pdbx_strand_id
1 'polypeptide(L)'
;MPGPSNDKKQRKSDGRSQKNKRTAKDCVPTSEGDASFDVRQYPVASTTSPAPLLNSLNPIEAKHIAVVTRDDSLLEEPYIHDSGNGPRVRNIQAFLASRFFSQPAALDDPLCAEFAQEEMLQMLGTVLPEELALIIWYNKSRASSRICPVCRRLYQRGDCVDPGQRRPPPEMEREQNISGICSSMCFIVASFSQCDPTTTKSTWGHTADEMDDASWAVLNGASAMRLAETEYEDRGKVLLMLIRMTRLDDLGLAQLCFPDVN
;
A
#
# COMPACT_ATOMS: atom_id res chain seq x y z
N MET A 1 -25.08 4.94 0.57
CA MET A 1 -25.49 5.07 -0.84
C MET A 1 -25.57 3.68 -1.44
N PRO A 2 -26.61 3.37 -2.24
CA PRO A 2 -26.65 2.11 -2.99
C PRO A 2 -25.46 2.07 -3.95
N GLY A 3 -24.64 1.01 -3.91
CA GLY A 3 -23.55 0.84 -4.87
C GLY A 3 -24.07 0.63 -6.29
N PRO A 4 -23.27 0.91 -7.33
CA PRO A 4 -23.67 0.68 -8.71
C PRO A 4 -23.99 -0.81 -8.90
N SER A 5 -25.24 -1.11 -9.24
CA SER A 5 -25.70 -2.48 -9.50
C SER A 5 -25.16 -2.92 -10.85
N ASN A 6 -24.40 -4.01 -10.87
CA ASN A 6 -23.71 -4.50 -12.05
C ASN A 6 -24.65 -5.38 -12.90
N ASP A 7 -25.68 -4.76 -13.51
CA ASP A 7 -26.74 -5.43 -14.29
C ASP A 7 -26.21 -6.25 -15.49
N LYS A 8 -24.95 -6.05 -15.89
CA LYS A 8 -24.33 -6.77 -17.00
C LYS A 8 -24.01 -8.23 -16.68
N LYS A 9 -23.99 -8.66 -15.41
CA LYS A 9 -23.64 -10.04 -15.02
C LYS A 9 -24.84 -11.01 -15.06
N GLN A 10 -26.08 -10.54 -14.95
CA GLN A 10 -27.26 -11.41 -14.96
C GLN A 10 -27.57 -12.04 -16.32
N ARG A 11 -27.12 -11.47 -17.45
CA ARG A 11 -27.44 -12.03 -18.77
C ARG A 11 -26.61 -13.27 -19.17
N LYS A 12 -25.64 -13.72 -18.38
CA LYS A 12 -24.80 -14.89 -18.71
C LYS A 12 -25.06 -16.14 -17.85
N SER A 13 -25.86 -16.07 -16.79
CA SER A 13 -26.13 -17.23 -15.90
C SER A 13 -27.29 -18.13 -16.34
N ASP A 14 -28.18 -17.66 -17.23
CA ASP A 14 -29.38 -18.44 -17.59
C ASP A 14 -29.15 -19.50 -18.69
N GLY A 15 -27.92 -19.65 -19.18
CA GLY A 15 -27.58 -20.53 -20.30
C GLY A 15 -26.94 -21.88 -19.94
N ARG A 16 -26.68 -22.20 -18.66
CA ARG A 16 -25.80 -23.35 -18.30
C ARG A 16 -26.35 -24.36 -17.30
N SER A 17 -27.67 -24.42 -17.12
CA SER A 17 -28.32 -25.48 -16.34
C SER A 17 -28.91 -26.56 -17.24
N GLN A 18 -28.08 -27.44 -17.82
CA GLN A 18 -28.47 -28.79 -18.25
C GLN A 18 -27.27 -29.61 -18.77
N LYS A 19 -26.59 -30.32 -17.86
CA LYS A 19 -25.95 -31.66 -18.04
C LYS A 19 -24.81 -31.82 -17.04
N ASN A 20 -25.03 -32.59 -15.97
CA ASN A 20 -24.34 -33.85 -15.77
C ASN A 20 -24.74 -34.47 -14.42
N LYS A 21 -25.61 -35.48 -14.53
CA LYS A 21 -25.90 -36.48 -13.52
C LYS A 21 -24.93 -37.64 -13.82
N ARG A 22 -24.02 -37.99 -12.90
CA ARG A 22 -23.47 -39.36 -12.81
C ARG A 22 -22.66 -39.61 -11.53
N THR A 23 -23.30 -40.39 -10.65
CA THR A 23 -22.82 -41.58 -9.92
C THR A 23 -21.56 -41.49 -9.05
N ALA A 24 -21.80 -41.73 -7.76
CA ALA A 24 -20.86 -42.07 -6.71
C ALA A 24 -20.04 -43.35 -6.98
N LYS A 25 -18.82 -43.39 -6.43
CA LYS A 25 -18.22 -44.60 -5.87
C LYS A 25 -17.07 -44.25 -4.91
N ASP A 26 -17.03 -45.03 -3.83
CA ASP A 26 -16.13 -45.02 -2.69
C ASP A 26 -14.63 -45.12 -3.02
N CYS A 27 -13.76 -44.62 -2.13
CA CYS A 27 -12.84 -45.43 -1.32
C CYS A 27 -11.71 -44.62 -0.65
N VAL A 28 -11.64 -44.76 0.69
CA VAL A 28 -10.47 -44.97 1.57
C VAL A 28 -9.39 -43.88 1.70
N PRO A 29 -9.05 -43.46 2.94
CA PRO A 29 -7.92 -42.56 3.23
C PRO A 29 -6.62 -43.34 3.42
N THR A 30 -5.52 -42.84 2.85
CA THR A 30 -4.16 -43.34 3.11
C THR A 30 -3.36 -42.27 3.83
N SER A 31 -2.89 -42.64 5.01
CA SER A 31 -2.03 -41.88 5.91
C SER A 31 -0.56 -42.22 5.66
N GLU A 32 0.25 -41.26 5.23
CA GLU A 32 1.71 -41.28 5.25
C GLU A 32 2.16 -39.81 5.23
N GLY A 33 3.13 -39.30 5.97
CA GLY A 33 4.12 -39.82 6.90
C GLY A 33 4.99 -38.61 7.26
N ASP A 34 5.19 -38.37 8.55
CA ASP A 34 5.94 -37.23 9.08
C ASP A 34 7.41 -37.27 8.63
N ALA A 35 7.79 -36.31 7.78
CA ALA A 35 9.18 -36.06 7.45
C ALA A 35 9.79 -35.10 8.50
N SER A 36 10.57 -35.71 9.39
CA SER A 36 11.57 -35.07 10.25
C SER A 36 12.41 -34.04 9.48
N PHE A 37 12.34 -32.77 9.90
CA PHE A 37 13.25 -31.72 9.44
C PHE A 37 14.38 -31.51 10.46
N ASP A 38 15.57 -31.90 10.02
CA ASP A 38 16.87 -31.82 10.67
C ASP A 38 17.30 -30.34 10.85
N VAL A 39 17.44 -29.91 12.10
CA VAL A 39 17.91 -28.57 12.49
C VAL A 39 19.43 -28.53 12.33
N ARG A 40 19.90 -28.09 11.16
CA ARG A 40 21.31 -27.71 11.00
C ARG A 40 21.56 -26.30 11.55
N GLN A 41 22.20 -26.26 12.71
CA GLN A 41 22.95 -25.12 13.22
C GLN A 41 24.04 -24.71 12.21
N TYR A 42 24.15 -23.42 11.94
CA TYR A 42 25.34 -22.82 11.33
C TYR A 42 25.82 -21.60 12.14
N PRO A 43 27.15 -21.39 12.18
CA PRO A 43 27.81 -20.64 13.24
C PRO A 43 27.85 -19.12 13.02
N VAL A 44 27.96 -18.45 14.17
CA VAL A 44 28.31 -17.05 14.36
C VAL A 44 29.69 -16.76 13.73
N ALA A 45 29.76 -15.72 12.90
CA ALA A 45 31.03 -15.09 12.53
C ALA A 45 30.93 -13.58 12.79
N SER A 46 31.52 -13.18 13.92
CA SER A 46 31.89 -11.81 14.22
C SER A 46 33.07 -11.42 13.34
N THR A 47 33.04 -10.24 12.73
CA THR A 47 34.25 -9.61 12.19
C THR A 47 34.24 -8.14 12.52
N THR A 48 35.17 -7.80 13.39
CA THR A 48 35.55 -6.50 13.91
C THR A 48 36.48 -5.76 12.94
N SER A 49 36.51 -4.43 13.12
CA SER A 49 37.58 -3.47 12.79
C SER A 49 37.60 -2.82 11.39
N PRO A 50 38.28 -1.66 11.23
CA PRO A 50 38.35 -0.49 12.13
C PRO A 50 38.18 0.86 11.39
N ALA A 51 37.95 1.92 12.15
CA ALA A 51 37.95 3.31 11.69
C ALA A 51 39.37 3.81 11.33
N PRO A 52 39.51 4.80 10.42
CA PRO A 52 40.70 5.64 10.34
C PRO A 52 40.48 7.06 10.85
N LEU A 53 41.60 7.63 11.29
CA LEU A 53 41.79 8.79 12.15
C LEU A 53 41.68 10.14 11.45
N LEU A 54 41.36 11.13 12.29
CA LEU A 54 41.67 12.56 12.23
C LEU A 54 43.05 12.92 11.66
N ASN A 55 43.09 14.00 10.86
CA ASN A 55 44.19 14.96 10.72
C ASN A 55 43.55 16.32 10.36
N SER A 56 43.42 17.28 11.28
CA SER A 56 44.38 18.29 11.74
C SER A 56 44.83 19.33 10.70
N LEU A 57 44.10 20.47 10.71
CA LEU A 57 44.50 21.89 10.71
C LEU A 57 45.58 22.41 9.72
N ASN A 58 45.23 23.51 9.03
CA ASN A 58 45.98 24.77 9.19
C ASN A 58 45.08 26.02 8.97
N PRO A 59 45.33 27.12 9.72
CA PRO A 59 44.48 28.33 9.75
C PRO A 59 45.04 29.45 8.87
N ILE A 60 44.19 30.14 8.10
CA ILE A 60 44.53 31.44 7.49
C ILE A 60 43.37 32.42 7.70
N GLU A 61 43.68 33.37 8.58
CA GLU A 61 43.24 34.77 8.69
C GLU A 61 41.81 35.19 8.38
N ALA A 62 41.16 35.63 9.46
CA ALA A 62 39.90 36.34 9.53
C ALA A 62 39.96 37.75 8.93
N LYS A 63 38.86 38.19 8.30
CA LYS A 63 38.33 39.54 8.41
C LYS A 63 36.87 39.63 7.91
N HIS A 64 35.99 39.98 8.87
CA HIS A 64 34.79 40.81 8.72
C HIS A 64 33.67 40.36 7.76
N ILE A 65 32.57 39.83 8.32
CA ILE A 65 31.29 40.53 8.57
C ILE A 65 30.36 39.49 9.22
N ALA A 66 30.08 39.66 10.51
CA ALA A 66 29.11 38.84 11.22
C ALA A 66 27.69 39.33 10.88
N VAL A 67 27.11 38.80 9.80
CA VAL A 67 25.66 38.62 9.75
C VAL A 67 25.39 37.27 10.40
N VAL A 68 25.02 37.31 11.68
CA VAL A 68 24.45 36.15 12.36
C VAL A 68 23.05 35.94 11.78
N THR A 69 22.97 35.32 10.61
CA THR A 69 21.79 34.52 10.29
C THR A 69 21.85 33.36 11.27
N ARG A 70 20.92 33.33 12.23
CA ARG A 70 20.67 32.13 13.02
C ARG A 70 20.39 31.01 12.04
N ASP A 71 21.40 30.15 11.90
CA ASP A 71 21.32 28.91 11.16
C ASP A 71 20.49 27.94 12.00
N ASP A 72 19.17 28.10 11.94
CA ASP A 72 18.17 27.18 12.52
C ASP A 72 18.11 25.84 11.75
N SER A 73 19.05 25.60 10.83
CA SER A 73 19.23 24.33 10.11
C SER A 73 19.74 23.18 11.00
N LEU A 74 19.88 23.40 12.30
CA LEU A 74 20.31 22.39 13.25
C LEU A 74 19.12 21.49 13.62
N LEU A 75 19.00 20.43 12.82
CA LEU A 75 18.27 19.18 13.03
C LEU A 75 16.87 19.13 12.41
N GLU A 76 16.75 19.38 11.10
CA GLU A 76 15.63 18.80 10.35
C GLU A 76 15.73 17.26 10.47
N GLU A 77 14.75 16.63 11.12
CA GLU A 77 14.75 15.18 11.29
C GLU A 77 14.80 14.50 9.91
N PRO A 78 15.57 13.40 9.76
CA PRO A 78 15.63 12.70 8.49
C PRO A 78 14.22 12.25 8.09
N TYR A 79 13.79 12.65 6.89
CA TYR A 79 12.47 12.33 6.36
C TYR A 79 12.31 10.84 6.01
N ILE A 80 13.40 10.06 6.04
CA ILE A 80 13.41 8.60 5.99
C ILE A 80 14.05 8.04 7.26
N HIS A 81 13.45 6.99 7.82
CA HIS A 81 13.97 6.25 8.96
C HIS A 81 13.92 4.75 8.69
N ASP A 82 15.04 4.05 8.86
CA ASP A 82 15.12 2.59 8.74
C ASP A 82 15.33 1.96 10.13
N SER A 83 14.38 1.12 10.55
CA SER A 83 14.43 0.39 11.82
C SER A 83 15.07 -1.00 11.70
N GLY A 84 15.74 -1.32 10.59
CA GLY A 84 16.30 -2.63 10.28
C GLY A 84 15.31 -3.59 9.61
N ASN A 85 14.08 -3.14 9.33
CA ASN A 85 13.07 -3.88 8.55
C ASN A 85 12.60 -3.02 7.37
N GLY A 86 13.54 -2.29 6.76
CA GLY A 86 13.31 -1.46 5.59
C GLY A 86 12.96 0.00 5.90
N PRO A 87 13.30 0.91 4.98
CA PRO A 87 13.13 2.35 5.15
C PRO A 87 11.65 2.76 5.20
N ARG A 88 11.32 3.71 6.08
CA ARG A 88 9.99 4.29 6.22
C ARG A 88 10.04 5.80 6.06
N VAL A 89 9.08 6.35 5.34
CA VAL A 89 8.96 7.81 5.18
C VAL A 89 8.31 8.40 6.43
N ARG A 90 8.97 9.35 7.07
CA ARG A 90 8.43 10.11 8.21
C ARG A 90 7.67 11.34 7.72
N ASN A 91 8.29 12.11 6.82
CA ASN A 91 7.72 13.32 6.23
C ASN A 91 7.57 13.12 4.72
N ILE A 92 6.33 12.91 4.27
CA ILE A 92 6.01 12.62 2.87
C ILE A 92 6.32 13.81 1.97
N GLN A 93 6.00 15.04 2.41
CA GLN A 93 6.26 16.25 1.64
C GLN A 93 7.77 16.44 1.40
N ALA A 94 8.57 16.37 2.46
CA ALA A 94 10.03 16.48 2.36
C ALA A 94 10.64 15.37 1.49
N PHE A 95 10.13 14.15 1.61
CA PHE A 95 10.53 13.03 0.76
C PHE A 95 10.23 13.30 -0.73
N LEU A 96 9.03 13.78 -1.06
CA LEU A 96 8.63 14.05 -2.43
C LEU A 96 9.35 15.27 -3.03
N ALA A 97 9.68 16.26 -2.21
CA ALA A 97 10.53 17.38 -2.61
C ALA A 97 12.00 16.97 -2.79
N SER A 98 12.42 15.83 -2.24
CA SER A 98 13.79 15.36 -2.34
C SER A 98 14.13 14.93 -3.76
N ARG A 99 15.29 15.38 -4.26
CA ARG A 99 15.81 15.01 -5.58
C ARG A 99 16.36 13.57 -5.64
N PHE A 100 16.73 13.01 -4.48
CA PHE A 100 17.52 11.78 -4.42
C PHE A 100 16.67 10.54 -4.19
N PHE A 101 15.58 10.65 -3.41
CA PHE A 101 14.82 9.49 -2.99
C PHE A 101 13.47 9.36 -3.71
N SER A 102 12.87 10.47 -4.13
CA SER A 102 11.64 10.43 -4.92
C SER A 102 11.96 10.03 -6.36
N GLN A 103 11.32 8.98 -6.86
CA GLN A 103 11.43 8.63 -8.28
C GLN A 103 10.55 9.56 -9.13
N PRO A 104 11.00 9.93 -10.35
CA PRO A 104 10.17 10.70 -11.27
C PRO A 104 8.94 9.88 -11.69
N ALA A 105 7.87 10.58 -12.09
CA ALA A 105 6.69 9.94 -12.64
C ALA A 105 7.04 9.16 -13.93
N ALA A 106 6.37 8.04 -14.14
CA ALA A 106 6.52 7.20 -15.34
C ALA A 106 5.64 7.75 -16.46
N LEU A 107 6.12 8.80 -17.15
CA LEU A 107 5.36 9.50 -18.19
C LEU A 107 5.20 8.70 -19.49
N ASP A 108 5.91 7.58 -19.62
CA ASP A 108 5.81 6.62 -20.71
C ASP A 108 4.60 5.70 -20.58
N ASP A 109 4.05 5.55 -19.37
CA ASP A 109 2.80 4.84 -19.12
C ASP A 109 1.63 5.86 -19.09
N PRO A 110 0.62 5.72 -19.98
CA PRO A 110 -0.46 6.69 -20.08
C PRO A 110 -1.22 6.88 -18.77
N LEU A 111 -1.47 5.82 -18.01
CA LEU A 111 -2.21 5.90 -16.76
C LEU A 111 -1.37 6.62 -15.69
N CYS A 112 -0.08 6.31 -15.59
CA CYS A 112 0.84 6.98 -14.69
C CYS A 112 0.96 8.48 -15.02
N ALA A 113 0.98 8.84 -16.31
CA ALA A 113 1.02 10.22 -16.77
C ALA A 113 -0.24 11.01 -16.36
N GLU A 114 -1.44 10.42 -16.48
CA GLU A 114 -2.68 11.06 -15.99
C GLU A 114 -2.60 11.30 -14.48
N PHE A 115 -2.21 10.29 -13.70
CA PHE A 115 -2.06 10.43 -12.25
C PHE A 115 -0.93 11.38 -11.83
N ALA A 116 0.02 11.70 -12.70
CA ALA A 116 1.12 12.61 -12.39
C ALA A 116 0.72 14.10 -12.41
N GLN A 117 -0.49 14.41 -12.89
CA GLN A 117 -1.02 15.77 -12.94
C GLN A 117 -1.26 16.32 -11.51
N GLU A 118 -1.11 17.63 -11.34
CA GLU A 118 -1.31 18.31 -10.05
C GLU A 118 -2.80 18.35 -9.70
N GLU A 119 -3.67 18.44 -10.72
CA GLU A 119 -5.12 18.43 -10.61
C GLU A 119 -5.61 17.12 -9.97
N MET A 120 -4.96 15.99 -10.28
CA MET A 120 -5.26 14.71 -9.65
C MET A 120 -4.93 14.72 -8.15
N LEU A 121 -3.81 15.34 -7.76
CA LEU A 121 -3.47 15.51 -6.35
C LEU A 121 -4.46 16.42 -5.64
N GLN A 122 -4.86 17.52 -6.26
CA GLN A 122 -5.88 18.44 -5.72
C GLN A 122 -7.21 17.72 -5.51
N MET A 123 -7.68 16.93 -6.50
CA MET A 123 -8.89 16.13 -6.35
C MET A 123 -8.77 15.11 -5.22
N LEU A 124 -7.65 14.39 -5.13
CA LEU A 124 -7.41 13.46 -4.01
C LEU A 124 -7.43 14.17 -2.65
N GLY A 125 -6.89 15.37 -2.55
CA GLY A 125 -6.91 16.20 -1.35
C GLY A 125 -8.32 16.64 -0.91
N THR A 126 -9.31 16.60 -1.79
CA THR A 126 -10.71 16.89 -1.42
C THR A 126 -11.39 15.72 -0.70
N VAL A 127 -10.89 14.50 -0.89
CA VAL A 127 -11.50 13.26 -0.37
C VAL A 127 -10.67 12.54 0.67
N LEU A 128 -9.34 12.74 0.67
CA LEU A 128 -8.40 12.07 1.57
C LEU A 128 -7.61 13.09 2.38
N PRO A 129 -7.14 12.71 3.58
CA PRO A 129 -6.11 13.47 4.28
C PRO A 129 -4.88 13.63 3.40
N GLU A 130 -4.25 14.80 3.51
CA GLU A 130 -3.13 15.24 2.68
C GLU A 130 -2.05 14.16 2.52
N GLU A 131 -1.64 13.52 3.62
CA GLU A 131 -0.59 12.51 3.59
C GLU A 131 -0.94 11.31 2.70
N LEU A 132 -2.18 10.83 2.77
CA LEU A 132 -2.62 9.69 1.97
C LEU A 132 -2.89 10.09 0.52
N ALA A 133 -3.37 11.32 0.29
CA ALA A 133 -3.47 11.86 -1.06
C ALA A 133 -2.09 11.87 -1.75
N LEU A 134 -1.05 12.37 -1.07
CA LEU A 134 0.33 12.36 -1.56
C LEU A 134 0.87 10.94 -1.80
N ILE A 135 0.61 10.00 -0.89
CA ILE A 135 1.03 8.60 -1.05
C ILE A 135 0.36 7.94 -2.25
N ILE A 136 -0.96 8.11 -2.43
CA ILE A 136 -1.67 7.53 -3.57
C ILE A 136 -1.21 8.18 -4.87
N TRP A 137 -1.10 9.51 -4.90
CA TRP A 137 -0.60 10.26 -6.05
C TRP A 137 0.79 9.76 -6.46
N TYR A 138 1.72 9.63 -5.50
CA TYR A 138 3.04 9.05 -5.74
C TYR A 138 2.94 7.62 -6.28
N ASN A 139 2.19 6.74 -5.61
CA ASN A 139 2.09 5.34 -6.00
C ASN A 139 1.50 5.14 -7.39
N LYS A 140 0.49 5.93 -7.79
CA LYS A 140 -0.21 5.77 -9.06
C LYS A 140 0.52 6.37 -10.26
N SER A 141 1.36 7.37 -10.04
CA SER A 141 2.13 8.04 -11.11
C SER A 141 3.51 7.43 -11.37
N ARG A 142 3.91 6.40 -10.63
CA ARG A 142 5.23 5.73 -10.79
C ARG A 142 5.07 4.26 -11.16
N ALA A 143 6.00 3.76 -11.97
CA ALA A 143 5.98 2.36 -12.41
C ALA A 143 6.24 1.38 -11.25
N SER A 144 7.32 1.56 -10.48
CA SER A 144 7.81 0.52 -9.55
C SER A 144 7.93 0.95 -8.09
N SER A 145 8.38 2.17 -7.78
CA SER A 145 8.55 2.61 -6.38
C SER A 145 7.21 2.88 -5.70
N ARG A 146 7.06 2.41 -4.46
CA ARG A 146 5.84 2.52 -3.66
C ARG A 146 6.13 2.96 -2.23
N ILE A 147 5.17 3.68 -1.66
CA ILE A 147 5.06 3.96 -0.22
C ILE A 147 3.82 3.23 0.29
N CYS A 148 3.97 2.36 1.28
CA CYS A 148 2.82 1.70 1.89
C CYS A 148 1.96 2.72 2.67
N PRO A 149 0.66 2.89 2.40
CA PRO A 149 -0.18 3.87 3.11
C PRO A 149 -0.37 3.52 4.59
N VAL A 150 -0.20 2.25 4.97
CA VAL A 150 -0.42 1.78 6.34
C VAL A 150 0.80 2.05 7.21
N CYS A 151 1.98 1.64 6.73
CA CYS A 151 3.20 1.61 7.53
C CYS A 151 4.31 2.53 7.00
N ARG A 152 4.05 3.29 5.92
CA ARG A 152 4.94 4.23 5.25
C ARG A 152 6.27 3.64 4.76
N ARG A 153 6.36 2.32 4.65
CA ARG A 153 7.56 1.65 4.14
C ARG A 153 7.75 1.97 2.66
N LEU A 154 8.98 2.30 2.28
CA LEU A 154 9.43 2.37 0.88
C LEU A 154 9.82 0.98 0.40
N TYR A 155 9.32 0.60 -0.77
CA TYR A 155 9.61 -0.68 -1.40
C TYR A 155 9.44 -0.59 -2.92
N GLN A 156 9.92 -1.59 -3.64
CA GLN A 156 9.63 -1.76 -5.06
C GLN A 156 8.51 -2.79 -5.24
N ARG A 157 7.66 -2.54 -6.22
CA ARG A 157 6.65 -3.52 -6.66
C ARG A 157 7.31 -4.88 -6.93
N GLY A 158 6.75 -5.95 -6.38
CA GLY A 158 7.28 -7.31 -6.45
C GLY A 158 8.22 -7.67 -5.30
N ASP A 159 8.63 -6.72 -4.47
CA ASP A 159 9.40 -7.01 -3.27
C ASP A 159 8.57 -7.86 -2.30
N CYS A 160 9.15 -8.97 -1.84
CA CYS A 160 8.59 -9.75 -0.75
C CYS A 160 9.12 -9.16 0.57
N VAL A 161 8.26 -8.42 1.25
CA VAL A 161 8.65 -7.73 2.49
C VAL A 161 8.42 -8.58 3.75
N ASP A 162 7.96 -9.81 3.58
CA ASP A 162 7.76 -10.77 4.66
C ASP A 162 9.02 -11.65 4.82
N PRO A 163 9.70 -11.60 5.99
CA PRO A 163 10.94 -12.32 6.20
C PRO A 163 10.70 -13.83 6.13
N GLY A 164 11.39 -14.50 5.20
CA GLY A 164 11.35 -15.96 5.04
C GLY A 164 10.55 -16.47 3.85
N GLN A 165 9.79 -15.61 3.15
CA GLN A 165 9.17 -15.98 1.87
C GLN A 165 10.14 -15.71 0.72
N ARG A 166 10.41 -16.74 -0.09
CA ARG A 166 11.26 -16.62 -1.29
C ARG A 166 10.55 -15.97 -2.46
N ARG A 167 9.22 -16.02 -2.48
CA ARG A 167 8.36 -15.44 -3.52
C ARG A 167 7.10 -14.90 -2.87
N PRO A 168 6.68 -13.68 -3.23
CA PRO A 168 5.40 -13.17 -2.78
C PRO A 168 4.27 -13.99 -3.41
N PRO A 169 3.16 -14.20 -2.70
CA PRO A 169 1.95 -14.76 -3.30
C PRO A 169 1.44 -13.81 -4.40
N PRO A 170 0.80 -14.31 -5.46
CA PRO A 170 0.35 -13.48 -6.59
C PRO A 170 -0.62 -12.37 -6.15
N GLU A 171 -1.41 -12.60 -5.11
CA GLU A 171 -2.31 -11.62 -4.51
C GLU A 171 -1.56 -10.45 -3.88
N MET A 172 -0.32 -10.66 -3.40
CA MET A 172 0.50 -9.58 -2.84
C MET A 172 0.97 -8.62 -3.92
N GLU A 173 1.49 -9.13 -5.05
CA GLU A 173 1.91 -8.27 -6.16
C GLU A 173 0.71 -7.50 -6.73
N ARG A 174 -0.44 -8.17 -6.88
CA ARG A 174 -1.70 -7.51 -7.27
C ARG A 174 -2.08 -6.42 -6.29
N GLU A 175 -2.01 -6.67 -4.98
CA GLU A 175 -2.34 -5.67 -3.97
C GLU A 175 -1.40 -4.45 -4.01
N GLN A 176 -0.10 -4.69 -4.19
CA GLN A 176 0.90 -3.63 -4.37
C GLN A 176 0.60 -2.75 -5.59
N ASN A 177 0.03 -3.34 -6.66
CA ASN A 177 -0.40 -2.61 -7.85
C ASN A 177 -1.67 -1.79 -7.62
N ILE A 178 -2.63 -2.37 -6.91
CA ILE A 178 -3.95 -1.79 -6.70
C ILE A 178 -3.85 -0.66 -5.68
N SER A 179 -3.46 -0.96 -4.44
CA SER A 179 -3.49 -0.02 -3.31
C SER A 179 -2.13 0.53 -2.90
N GLY A 180 -1.04 -0.14 -3.30
CA GLY A 180 0.30 0.17 -2.79
C GLY A 180 0.55 -0.35 -1.37
N ILE A 181 -0.29 -1.25 -0.85
CA ILE A 181 -0.05 -1.92 0.44
C ILE A 181 1.05 -2.98 0.29
N CYS A 182 2.06 -2.93 1.16
CA CYS A 182 3.29 -3.72 0.99
C CYS A 182 3.20 -5.18 1.43
N SER A 183 2.25 -5.54 2.29
CA SER A 183 2.16 -6.91 2.84
C SER A 183 0.75 -7.28 3.30
N SER A 184 0.57 -8.59 3.46
CA SER A 184 -0.61 -9.22 4.07
C SER A 184 -1.03 -8.57 5.39
N MET A 185 -0.06 -8.35 6.28
CA MET A 185 -0.28 -7.77 7.60
C MET A 185 -0.73 -6.32 7.50
N CYS A 186 -0.14 -5.53 6.58
CA CYS A 186 -0.60 -4.16 6.37
C CYS A 186 -2.03 -4.14 5.81
N PHE A 187 -2.36 -5.07 4.91
CA PHE A 187 -3.72 -5.18 4.38
C PHE A 187 -4.72 -5.52 5.48
N ILE A 188 -4.42 -6.51 6.32
CA ILE A 188 -5.23 -6.87 7.48
C ILE A 188 -5.40 -5.66 8.39
N VAL A 189 -4.34 -4.94 8.76
CA VAL A 189 -4.46 -3.75 9.62
C VAL A 189 -5.37 -2.69 9.01
N ALA A 190 -5.29 -2.47 7.70
CA ALA A 190 -6.15 -1.51 7.00
C ALA A 190 -7.62 -1.95 6.94
N SER A 191 -7.91 -3.25 6.91
CA SER A 191 -9.28 -3.79 6.86
C SER A 191 -9.86 -4.19 8.23
N PHE A 192 -9.01 -4.37 9.25
CA PHE A 192 -9.35 -5.06 10.50
C PHE A 192 -10.49 -4.41 11.27
N SER A 193 -10.60 -3.08 11.22
CA SER A 193 -11.62 -2.35 11.98
C SER A 193 -13.05 -2.65 11.52
N GLN A 194 -13.23 -3.22 10.33
CA GLN A 194 -14.47 -3.03 9.57
C GLN A 194 -14.83 -4.18 8.63
N CYS A 195 -13.90 -5.09 8.32
CA CYS A 195 -14.15 -6.27 7.49
C CYS A 195 -13.96 -7.53 8.31
N ASP A 196 -14.85 -8.51 8.13
CA ASP A 196 -14.62 -9.86 8.65
C ASP A 196 -13.48 -10.55 7.86
N PRO A 197 -12.89 -11.63 8.40
CA PRO A 197 -11.80 -12.34 7.74
C PRO A 197 -12.15 -12.88 6.33
N THR A 198 -13.42 -13.25 6.11
CA THR A 198 -13.88 -13.74 4.81
C THR A 198 -13.84 -12.62 3.79
N THR A 199 -14.40 -11.46 4.14
CA THR A 199 -14.36 -10.27 3.29
C THR A 199 -12.92 -9.82 3.03
N THR A 200 -12.07 -9.78 4.07
CA THR A 200 -10.65 -9.44 3.92
C THR A 200 -9.94 -10.37 2.92
N LYS A 201 -10.23 -11.67 2.95
CA LYS A 201 -9.64 -12.62 2.00
C LYS A 201 -10.17 -12.41 0.58
N SER A 202 -11.47 -12.12 0.43
CA SER A 202 -12.11 -11.91 -0.88
C SER A 202 -11.73 -10.59 -1.56
N THR A 203 -11.30 -9.59 -0.78
CA THR A 203 -10.97 -8.24 -1.29
C THR A 203 -9.49 -8.10 -1.64
N TRP A 204 -8.61 -8.87 -1.00
CA TRP A 204 -7.17 -8.75 -1.18
C TRP A 204 -6.77 -9.15 -2.61
N GLY A 205 -6.16 -8.21 -3.33
CA GLY A 205 -5.59 -8.45 -4.65
C GLY A 205 -6.65 -8.42 -5.76
N HIS A 206 -7.88 -8.05 -5.42
CA HIS A 206 -9.01 -8.02 -6.33
C HIS A 206 -9.50 -6.60 -6.58
N THR A 207 -9.76 -6.29 -7.84
CA THR A 207 -10.43 -5.06 -8.29
C THR A 207 -11.95 -5.19 -8.11
N ALA A 208 -12.66 -4.07 -8.23
CA ALA A 208 -14.11 -4.03 -7.95
C ALA A 208 -14.93 -4.95 -8.87
N ASP A 209 -14.47 -5.23 -10.10
CA ASP A 209 -15.12 -6.12 -11.07
C ASP A 209 -14.87 -7.61 -10.79
N GLU A 210 -13.77 -7.94 -10.10
CA GLU A 210 -13.42 -9.31 -9.70
C GLU A 210 -14.13 -9.74 -8.41
N MET A 211 -14.50 -8.78 -7.55
CA MET A 211 -15.17 -9.04 -6.27
C MET A 211 -16.64 -9.47 -6.45
N ASP A 212 -17.14 -10.27 -5.50
CA ASP A 212 -18.57 -10.56 -5.41
C ASP A 212 -19.34 -9.41 -4.73
N ASP A 213 -20.62 -9.28 -5.07
CA ASP A 213 -21.48 -8.19 -4.59
C ASP A 213 -21.62 -8.18 -3.06
N ALA A 214 -21.54 -9.34 -2.40
CA ALA A 214 -21.66 -9.41 -0.94
C ALA A 214 -20.40 -8.84 -0.27
N SER A 215 -19.22 -9.22 -0.74
CA SER A 215 -17.93 -8.68 -0.29
C SER A 215 -17.81 -7.18 -0.56
N TRP A 216 -18.29 -6.72 -1.73
CA TRP A 216 -18.35 -5.29 -2.06
C TRP A 216 -19.34 -4.54 -1.16
N ALA A 217 -20.48 -5.15 -0.81
CA ALA A 217 -21.45 -4.59 0.11
C ALA A 217 -20.90 -4.44 1.53
N VAL A 218 -20.09 -5.40 2.02
CA VAL A 218 -19.42 -5.29 3.33
C VAL A 218 -18.41 -4.15 3.30
N LEU A 219 -17.58 -4.06 2.25
CA LEU A 219 -16.59 -3.00 2.09
C LEU A 219 -17.23 -1.60 2.06
N ASN A 220 -18.40 -1.47 1.41
CA ASN A 220 -19.16 -0.22 1.37
C ASN A 220 -19.95 0.07 2.66
N GLY A 221 -20.52 -0.97 3.27
CA GLY A 221 -21.37 -0.87 4.46
C GLY A 221 -20.58 -0.48 5.70
N ALA A 222 -19.32 -0.90 5.79
CA ALA A 222 -18.41 -0.54 6.86
C ALA A 222 -18.21 0.98 7.00
N SER A 223 -18.16 1.71 5.88
CA SER A 223 -18.03 3.16 5.85
C SER A 223 -19.30 3.90 6.31
N ALA A 224 -20.46 3.21 6.38
CA ALA A 224 -21.72 3.77 6.84
C ALA A 224 -21.91 3.74 8.37
N MET A 225 -20.99 3.13 9.14
CA MET A 225 -21.06 3.18 10.61
C MET A 225 -20.62 4.56 11.14
N ARG A 226 -21.65 5.31 11.56
CA ARG A 226 -21.60 6.64 12.16
C ARG A 226 -20.62 6.75 13.33
N LEU A 227 -19.86 7.87 13.31
CA LEU A 227 -19.36 8.68 14.42
C LEU A 227 -19.15 7.94 15.77
N ALA A 228 -17.94 7.41 15.96
CA ALA A 228 -17.36 7.20 17.28
C ALA A 228 -16.04 7.98 17.33
N GLU A 229 -15.83 8.67 18.44
CA GLU A 229 -15.04 9.91 18.59
C GLU A 229 -13.58 9.65 18.99
N THR A 230 -12.90 8.70 18.34
CA THR A 230 -11.48 8.43 18.62
C THR A 230 -10.60 8.55 17.37
N GLU A 231 -9.44 9.19 17.51
CA GLU A 231 -8.49 9.41 16.39
C GLU A 231 -8.02 8.11 15.71
N TYR A 232 -7.97 7.00 16.46
CA TYR A 232 -7.57 5.70 15.93
C TYR A 232 -8.63 5.08 15.01
N GLU A 233 -9.92 5.23 15.34
CA GLU A 233 -11.02 4.77 14.48
C GLU A 233 -11.10 5.58 13.19
N ASP A 234 -10.75 6.86 13.25
CA ASP A 234 -10.68 7.73 12.07
C ASP A 234 -9.62 7.24 11.07
N ARG A 235 -8.40 6.94 11.54
CA ARG A 235 -7.35 6.39 10.67
C ARG A 235 -7.75 5.06 10.02
N GLY A 236 -8.41 4.18 10.77
CA GLY A 236 -8.93 2.91 10.23
C GLY A 236 -9.95 3.11 9.11
N LYS A 237 -10.89 4.06 9.29
CA LYS A 237 -11.89 4.42 8.27
C LYS A 237 -11.24 4.99 7.01
N VAL A 238 -10.26 5.88 7.16
CA VAL A 238 -9.57 6.47 6.01
C VAL A 238 -8.77 5.41 5.24
N LEU A 239 -8.10 4.48 5.93
CA LEU A 239 -7.41 3.37 5.27
C LEU A 239 -8.38 2.43 4.55
N LEU A 240 -9.54 2.16 5.12
CA LEU A 240 -10.57 1.37 4.44
C LEU A 240 -11.13 2.11 3.22
N MET A 241 -11.34 3.41 3.32
CA MET A 241 -11.75 4.25 2.20
C MET A 241 -10.72 4.20 1.08
N LEU A 242 -9.42 4.24 1.41
CA LEU A 242 -8.33 4.04 0.44
C LEU A 242 -8.42 2.67 -0.24
N ILE A 243 -8.65 1.59 0.52
CA ILE A 243 -8.85 0.25 -0.06
C ILE A 243 -10.01 0.30 -1.06
N ARG A 244 -11.15 0.85 -0.68
CA ARG A 244 -12.32 0.97 -1.56
C ARG A 244 -12.02 1.77 -2.82
N MET A 245 -11.46 2.96 -2.68
CA MET A 245 -11.11 3.84 -3.80
C MET A 245 -10.19 3.11 -4.76
N THR A 246 -9.12 2.51 -4.24
CA THR A 246 -8.11 1.85 -5.08
C THR A 246 -8.61 0.62 -5.85
N ARG A 247 -9.79 0.07 -5.53
CA ARG A 247 -10.43 -1.01 -6.30
C ARG A 247 -11.10 -0.53 -7.58
N LEU A 248 -11.31 0.78 -7.71
CA LEU A 248 -11.89 1.41 -8.89
C LEU A 248 -10.76 1.98 -9.76
N ASP A 249 -10.90 1.85 -11.07
CA ASP A 249 -9.87 2.27 -12.04
C ASP A 249 -9.57 3.77 -11.95
N ASP A 250 -10.60 4.59 -11.74
CA ASP A 250 -10.54 6.04 -11.58
C ASP A 250 -10.47 6.48 -10.11
N LEU A 251 -10.16 5.54 -9.20
CA LEU A 251 -10.26 5.72 -7.75
C LEU A 251 -11.67 6.08 -7.23
N GLY A 252 -12.71 5.96 -8.08
CA GLY A 252 -14.06 6.45 -7.80
C GLY A 252 -14.17 7.97 -7.78
N LEU A 253 -13.17 8.70 -8.27
CA LEU A 253 -13.15 10.16 -8.24
C LEU A 253 -14.28 10.75 -9.08
N ALA A 254 -14.68 10.13 -10.19
CA ALA A 254 -15.82 10.61 -10.96
C ALA A 254 -17.11 10.65 -10.11
N GLN A 255 -17.34 9.63 -9.29
CA GLN A 255 -18.51 9.53 -8.43
C GLN A 255 -18.42 10.45 -7.20
N LEU A 256 -17.22 10.62 -6.64
CA LEU A 256 -16.99 11.43 -5.45
C LEU A 256 -17.02 12.93 -5.75
N CYS A 257 -16.46 13.35 -6.88
CA CYS A 257 -16.37 14.76 -7.27
C CYS A 257 -17.57 15.24 -8.08
N PHE A 258 -18.27 14.35 -8.79
CA PHE A 258 -19.42 14.69 -9.65
C PHE A 258 -20.66 13.83 -9.34
N PRO A 259 -21.24 13.95 -8.13
CA PRO A 259 -22.36 13.11 -7.72
C PRO A 259 -23.64 13.30 -8.56
N ASP A 260 -23.80 14.45 -9.23
CA ASP A 260 -25.02 14.80 -9.98
C ASP A 260 -25.04 14.29 -11.43
N VAL A 261 -23.97 13.62 -11.89
CA VAL A 261 -23.79 13.21 -13.30
C VAL A 261 -24.20 11.74 -13.54
N ASN A 262 -24.66 11.02 -12.51
CA ASN A 262 -25.06 9.61 -12.57
C ASN A 262 -26.54 9.37 -12.26
#